data_AF-A0A2V8CVG1-F1
#
_entry.id   AF-A0A2V8CVG1-F1
#
_cell.length_a   1.000
_cell.length_b   1.000
_cell.length_c   1.000
_cell.angle_alpha   90.00
_cell.angle_beta   90.00
_cell.angle_gamma   90.00
#
_symmetry.space_group_name_H-M   'P 1'
#
loop_
_entity.id
_entity.type
_entity.pdbx_description
1 polymer ?
#
loop_
_entity_poly.entity_id
_entity_poly.type
_entity_poly.pdbx_seq_one_letter_code
_entity_poly.pdbx_strand_id
1 'polypeptide(L)'
;MCGILTVVFSAGVAVGALQQGSQTRREPQFENDQVVVWKSVILPNQPLMLHHHDHGRTIVALKGGTLDVVNGKGETMKRMTWESGKAYWLDVDPPGEQHVEMRK
;
A
#
# COMPACT_ATOMS: atom_id res chain seq x y z
N MET A 1 -25.27 -56.50 -22.58
CA MET A 1 -24.63 -55.46 -21.75
C MET A 1 -23.89 -54.53 -22.69
N CYS A 2 -24.40 -53.33 -22.93
CA CYS A 2 -23.73 -52.29 -23.72
C CYS A 2 -23.98 -50.98 -22.97
N GLY A 3 -22.96 -50.49 -22.27
CA GLY A 3 -23.04 -49.30 -21.42
C GLY A 3 -22.82 -48.04 -22.24
N ILE A 4 -23.79 -47.13 -22.23
CA ILE A 4 -23.60 -45.77 -22.72
C ILE A 4 -23.12 -44.95 -21.53
N LEU A 5 -21.83 -44.62 -21.52
CA LEU A 5 -21.24 -43.69 -20.57
C LEU A 5 -21.44 -42.26 -21.11
N THR A 6 -22.50 -41.60 -20.67
CA THR A 6 -22.75 -40.19 -20.99
C THR A 6 -21.90 -39.33 -20.06
N VAL A 7 -20.78 -38.80 -20.56
CA VAL A 7 -20.00 -37.78 -19.84
C VAL A 7 -20.64 -36.42 -20.08
N VAL A 8 -21.34 -35.90 -19.08
CA VAL A 8 -21.85 -34.53 -19.08
C VAL A 8 -20.72 -33.60 -18.66
N PHE A 9 -20.19 -32.80 -19.59
CA PHE A 9 -19.29 -31.70 -19.27
C PHE A 9 -20.11 -30.55 -18.67
N SER A 10 -20.16 -30.47 -17.35
CA SER A 10 -20.63 -29.28 -16.64
C SER A 10 -19.68 -28.13 -16.93
N ALA A 11 -20.14 -27.12 -17.68
CA ALA A 11 -19.41 -25.87 -17.88
C ALA A 11 -19.31 -25.13 -16.54
N GLY A 12 -18.24 -25.41 -15.78
CA GLY A 12 -17.86 -24.62 -14.61
C GLY A 12 -17.37 -23.26 -15.06
N VAL A 13 -18.26 -22.27 -15.11
CA VAL A 13 -17.89 -20.86 -15.25
C VAL A 13 -17.07 -20.51 -14.01
N ALA A 14 -15.77 -20.29 -14.20
CA ALA A 14 -14.86 -19.88 -13.14
C ALA A 14 -15.25 -18.48 -12.64
N VAL A 15 -16.16 -18.42 -11.67
CA VAL A 15 -16.43 -17.22 -10.86
C VAL A 15 -15.30 -17.08 -9.83
N GLY A 16 -14.05 -16.99 -10.30
CA GLY A 16 -12.85 -16.92 -9.46
C GLY A 16 -12.10 -15.60 -9.54
N ALA A 17 -12.48 -14.70 -10.47
CA ALA A 17 -11.73 -13.46 -10.72
C ALA A 17 -12.16 -12.25 -9.85
N LEU A 18 -13.14 -12.40 -8.96
CA LEU A 18 -13.68 -11.28 -8.17
C LEU A 18 -13.44 -11.44 -6.67
N GLN A 19 -12.19 -11.69 -6.25
CA GLN A 19 -11.83 -11.41 -4.86
C GLN A 19 -10.31 -11.27 -4.63
N GLN A 20 -9.65 -10.41 -5.40
CA GLN A 20 -8.43 -9.79 -4.86
C GLN A 20 -8.88 -8.74 -3.84
N GLY A 21 -8.94 -9.14 -2.56
CA GLY A 21 -9.19 -8.21 -1.47
C GLY A 21 -8.22 -7.03 -1.57
N SER A 22 -8.72 -5.81 -1.40
CA SER A 22 -7.90 -4.60 -1.45
C SER A 22 -6.69 -4.76 -0.51
N GLN A 23 -5.48 -4.49 -1.03
CA GLN A 23 -4.22 -4.52 -0.28
C GLN A 23 -3.60 -3.13 -0.23
N THR A 24 -2.88 -2.85 0.86
CA THR A 24 -1.89 -1.78 0.89
C THR A 24 -0.89 -1.98 -0.26
N ARG A 25 -0.63 -0.93 -1.03
CA ARG A 25 0.24 -1.02 -2.22
C ARG A 25 0.84 0.34 -2.58
N ARG A 26 1.92 0.30 -3.38
CA ARG A 26 2.50 1.45 -4.05
C ARG A 26 2.38 1.24 -5.57
N GLU A 27 1.80 2.21 -6.26
CA GLU A 27 1.61 2.22 -7.71
C GLU A 27 2.56 3.25 -8.32
N PRO A 28 3.60 2.86 -9.09
CA PRO A 28 4.43 3.81 -9.83
C PRO A 28 3.57 4.72 -10.71
N GLN A 29 3.94 6.00 -10.83
CA GLN A 29 3.23 6.98 -11.65
C GLN A 29 4.13 7.56 -12.75
N PHE A 30 5.19 8.27 -12.34
CA PHE A 30 6.13 8.93 -13.25
C PHE A 30 7.49 9.06 -12.57
N GLU A 31 8.54 9.05 -13.38
CA GLU A 31 9.91 9.17 -12.90
C GLU A 31 10.81 9.85 -13.95
N ASN A 32 11.90 10.44 -13.48
CA ASN A 32 13.02 10.91 -14.26
C ASN A 32 14.28 10.92 -13.37
N ASP A 33 15.38 11.46 -13.88
CA ASP A 33 16.66 11.53 -13.16
C ASP A 33 16.64 12.35 -11.85
N GLN A 34 15.56 13.09 -11.57
CA GLN A 34 15.44 14.00 -10.43
C GLN A 34 14.34 13.58 -9.45
N VAL A 35 13.31 12.86 -9.91
CA VAL A 35 12.16 12.51 -9.08
C VAL A 35 11.56 11.18 -9.48
N VAL A 36 11.12 10.43 -8.48
CA VAL A 36 10.29 9.23 -8.63
C VAL A 36 8.98 9.48 -7.90
N VAL A 37 7.85 9.26 -8.56
CA VAL A 37 6.53 9.46 -7.98
C VAL A 37 5.73 8.17 -8.04
N TRP A 38 5.15 7.82 -6.90
CA TRP A 38 4.24 6.71 -6.74
C TRP A 38 3.01 7.13 -5.93
N LYS A 39 1.92 6.41 -6.12
CA LYS A 39 0.72 6.52 -5.30
C LYS A 39 0.70 5.41 -4.26
N SER A 40 0.68 5.78 -2.99
CA SER A 40 0.49 4.84 -1.89
C SER A 40 -0.99 4.73 -1.53
N VAL A 41 -1.52 3.49 -1.47
CA VAL A 41 -2.80 3.18 -0.84
C VAL A 41 -2.49 2.42 0.43
N ILE A 42 -2.84 2.97 1.60
CA ILE A 42 -2.60 2.36 2.91
C ILE A 42 -3.95 2.03 3.54
N LEU A 43 -4.23 0.74 3.69
CA LEU A 43 -5.47 0.24 4.30
C LEU A 43 -5.33 0.12 5.82
N PRO A 44 -6.45 0.16 6.57
CA PRO A 44 -6.42 -0.07 8.01
C PRO A 44 -5.74 -1.40 8.35
N ASN A 45 -4.87 -1.36 9.36
CA ASN A 45 -4.15 -2.49 9.92
C ASN A 45 -3.26 -3.25 8.92
N GLN A 46 -2.90 -2.60 7.81
CA GLN A 46 -1.96 -3.11 6.81
C GLN A 46 -0.80 -2.13 6.65
N PRO A 47 0.23 -2.21 7.51
CA PRO A 47 1.36 -1.29 7.47
C PRO A 47 2.14 -1.44 6.16
N LEU A 48 2.85 -0.38 5.79
CA LEU A 48 3.89 -0.48 4.77
C LEU A 48 5.05 -1.34 5.28
N MET A 49 5.86 -1.86 4.34
CA MET A 49 7.10 -2.54 4.69
C MET A 49 8.05 -1.60 5.42
N LEU A 50 8.93 -2.14 6.26
CA LEU A 50 9.97 -1.36 6.93
C LEU A 50 10.89 -0.71 5.88
N HIS A 51 11.04 0.61 5.93
CA HIS A 51 11.82 1.37 4.96
C HIS A 51 12.43 2.64 5.57
N HIS A 52 13.24 3.31 4.76
CA HIS A 52 13.92 4.58 5.06
C HIS A 52 13.76 5.50 3.84
N HIS A 53 13.74 6.81 4.08
CA HIS A 53 13.73 7.82 3.03
C HIS A 53 15.06 8.58 3.00
N ASP A 54 15.92 8.24 2.03
CA ASP A 54 17.22 8.89 1.81
C ASP A 54 17.10 10.33 1.26
N HIS A 55 15.90 10.74 0.85
CA HIS A 55 15.63 12.04 0.24
C HIS A 55 14.40 12.70 0.85
N GLY A 56 14.43 14.03 0.92
CA GLY A 56 13.25 14.83 1.24
C GLY A 56 12.17 14.63 0.18
N ARG A 57 10.91 14.68 0.59
CA ARG A 57 9.78 14.30 -0.26
C ARG A 57 8.57 15.18 -0.03
N THR A 58 7.87 15.45 -1.10
CA THR A 58 6.51 16.00 -1.06
C THR A 58 5.52 14.84 -1.03
N ILE A 59 4.56 14.90 -0.12
CA ILE A 59 3.41 14.01 -0.10
C ILE A 59 2.16 14.82 -0.41
N VAL A 60 1.33 14.31 -1.33
CA VAL A 60 0.02 14.87 -1.65
C VAL A 60 -1.06 13.92 -1.17
N ALA A 61 -1.89 14.37 -0.23
CA ALA A 61 -2.94 13.56 0.37
C ALA A 61 -4.18 13.55 -0.53
N LEU A 62 -4.25 12.61 -1.47
CA LEU A 62 -5.44 12.43 -2.33
C LEU A 62 -6.69 12.09 -1.52
N LYS A 63 -6.51 11.25 -0.49
CA LYS A 63 -7.51 10.97 0.54
C LYS A 63 -6.81 11.07 1.90
N GLY A 64 -7.32 11.97 2.74
CA GLY A 64 -6.80 12.21 4.07
C GLY A 64 -6.98 11.03 5.02
N GLY A 65 -6.31 11.12 6.17
CA GLY A 65 -6.34 10.11 7.21
C GLY A 65 -5.25 10.34 8.25
N THR A 66 -5.24 9.48 9.27
CA THR A 66 -4.24 9.48 10.32
C THR A 66 -3.34 8.25 10.18
N LEU A 67 -2.03 8.46 10.24
CA LEU A 67 -1.01 7.43 10.19
C LEU A 67 -0.11 7.52 11.41
N ASP A 68 0.24 6.36 11.96
CA ASP A 68 1.31 6.20 12.94
C ASP A 68 2.60 5.86 12.19
N VAL A 69 3.68 6.58 12.49
CA VAL A 69 5.04 6.21 12.10
C VAL A 69 5.59 5.34 13.22
N VAL A 70 5.92 4.10 12.89
CA VAL A 70 6.31 3.08 13.87
C VAL A 70 7.68 2.53 13.50
N ASN A 71 8.60 2.46 14.46
CA ASN A 71 9.94 1.93 14.19
C ASN A 71 9.96 0.39 14.08
N GLY A 72 11.11 -0.18 13.72
CA GLY A 72 11.31 -1.63 13.65
C GLY A 72 11.09 -2.39 14.97
N LYS A 73 10.97 -1.71 16.12
CA LYS A 73 10.65 -2.31 17.43
C LYS A 73 9.15 -2.26 17.75
N GLY A 74 8.33 -1.67 16.89
CA GLY A 74 6.88 -1.51 17.13
C GLY A 74 6.52 -0.26 17.94
N GLU A 75 7.46 0.63 18.23
CA GLU A 75 7.22 1.85 19.00
C GLU A 75 6.69 2.95 18.07
N THR A 76 5.58 3.59 18.45
CA THR A 76 5.06 4.74 17.70
C THR A 76 5.93 5.98 17.95
N MET A 77 6.63 6.41 16.91
CA MET A 77 7.52 7.57 16.96
C MET A 77 6.75 8.88 16.77
N LYS A 78 5.75 8.87 15.89
CA LYS A 78 4.96 10.05 15.53
C LYS A 78 3.57 9.64 15.05
N ARG A 79 2.59 10.51 15.27
CA ARG A 79 1.29 10.46 14.61
C ARG A 79 1.15 11.62 13.63
N MET A 80 0.72 11.32 12.41
CA MET A 80 0.54 12.30 11.34
C MET A 80 -0.91 12.30 10.89
N THR A 81 -1.51 13.49 10.79
CA THR A 81 -2.84 13.67 10.19
C THR A 81 -2.70 14.43 8.89
N TRP A 82 -3.24 13.83 7.83
CA TRP A 82 -3.18 14.31 6.46
C TRP A 82 -4.58 14.75 6.03
N GLU A 83 -4.72 15.98 5.56
CA GLU A 83 -5.98 16.50 5.04
C GLU A 83 -6.11 16.24 3.54
N SER A 84 -7.28 15.79 3.08
CA SER A 84 -7.53 15.58 1.65
C SER A 84 -7.28 16.85 0.84
N GLY A 85 -6.55 16.73 -0.27
CA GLY A 85 -6.22 17.83 -1.17
C GLY A 85 -5.07 18.72 -0.71
N LYS A 86 -4.39 18.40 0.40
CA LYS A 86 -3.19 19.12 0.87
C LYS A 86 -1.91 18.42 0.46
N ALA A 87 -0.86 19.23 0.29
CA ALA A 87 0.51 18.77 0.13
C ALA A 87 1.33 19.13 1.36
N TYR A 88 2.28 18.28 1.70
CA TYR A 88 3.18 18.47 2.83
C TYR A 88 4.60 18.10 2.41
N TRP A 89 5.57 18.79 2.97
CA TRP A 89 6.98 18.43 2.86
C TRP A 89 7.38 17.55 4.05
N LEU A 90 8.14 16.50 3.80
CA LEU A 90 8.80 15.67 4.79
C LEU A 90 10.30 15.64 4.49
N ASP A 91 11.12 15.93 5.50
CA ASP A 91 12.57 15.87 5.38
C ASP A 91 13.09 14.43 5.24
N VAL A 92 14.38 14.32 4.94
CA VAL A 92 15.15 13.07 4.96
C VAL A 92 15.03 12.44 6.36
N ASP A 93 14.88 11.13 6.41
CA ASP A 93 14.84 10.43 7.69
C ASP A 93 16.23 10.48 8.38
N PRO A 94 16.30 10.52 9.72
CA PRO A 94 17.59 10.49 10.41
C PRO A 94 18.43 9.26 10.03
N PRO A 95 19.79 9.38 9.98
CA PRO A 95 20.65 8.26 9.60
C PRO A 95 20.39 7.00 10.44
N GLY A 96 20.15 5.88 9.75
CA GLY A 96 19.91 4.57 10.39
C GLY A 96 18.50 4.36 10.94
N GLU A 97 17.61 5.35 10.85
CA GLU A 97 16.21 5.21 11.25
C GLU A 97 15.41 4.49 10.16
N GLN A 98 14.65 3.47 10.55
CA GLN A 98 13.67 2.83 9.66
C GLN A 98 12.30 2.83 10.31
N HIS A 99 11.27 2.93 9.48
CA HIS A 99 9.90 2.94 9.95
C HIS A 99 8.93 2.24 9.00
N VAL A 100 7.73 2.00 9.52
CA VAL A 100 6.52 1.70 8.78
C VAL A 100 5.52 2.81 9.03
N GLU A 101 4.74 3.20 8.02
CA GLU A 101 3.48 3.90 8.26
C GLU A 101 2.35 2.89 8.42
N MET A 102 1.63 3.03 9.52
CA MET A 102 0.49 2.20 9.84
C MET A 102 -0.75 3.05 10.05
N ARG A 103 -1.80 2.76 9.30
CA ARG A 103 -3.14 3.23 9.61
C ARG A 103 -3.79 2.24 10.56
N LYS A 104 -4.14 2.64 11.78
CA LYS A 104 -4.95 1.81 12.68
C LYS A 104 -6.43 1.84 12.28
#